data_AF-A0A067EZE0-F1
#
_entry.id   AF-A0A067EZE0-F1
#
_cell.length_a   1.000
_cell.length_b   1.000
_cell.length_c   1.000
_cell.angle_alpha   90.00
_cell.angle_beta   90.00
_cell.angle_gamma   90.00
#
_symmetry.space_group_name_H-M   'P 1'
#
loop_
_entity.id
_entity.type
_entity.pdbx_description
1 polymer ?
#
loop_
_entity_poly.entity_id
_entity_poly.type
_entity_poly.pdbx_seq_one_letter_code
_entity_poly.pdbx_strand_id
1 'polypeptide(L)'
;MISIPPSKRWRLTWFPLHDSRNKAKARRTRKQERRKTQSKMEESEVILLNSLKSGGVSIPADVSSIKDLTSETLVSICGQSLNLIFNTMTFGTSLPHSMAEKFKICTDISSAIKNLGYIGDISYYKFLYPSEEDLYKLIRFLVERLSELPKKVKVADGKGVDVRGNINKSTLEGNGETDLDHQKIRDQLEECRLENELPQSSNSEDVASDSVSSSRVQDYNKNDVTGVIRGKIKNHADNLQNRDESLMEAVTAKTSELCDPEEEYQLLKAAAEMAFDDSHPTEFYLEQLDEQVGAKKHNLVELELQWDALKESLEEKKRSLEESLYANELEAQAKLLKLREVELERQSVLSEIRKREDEYSKLSADLEKQPKVASRRSYIERIKEITKNSRKVDTDIERILKETRELQLESNSIQERLHRTYAVVDDMIFREAKKDQ
;
A
#
# COMPACT_ATOMS: atom_id res chain seq x y z
N MET A 1 10.61 51.85 -56.02
CA MET A 1 10.56 52.76 -54.88
C MET A 1 9.11 52.94 -54.47
N ILE A 2 8.69 52.30 -53.39
CA ILE A 2 7.34 52.48 -52.82
C ILE A 2 7.55 52.98 -51.38
N SER A 3 7.02 54.17 -51.13
CA SER A 3 7.19 54.96 -49.90
C SER A 3 6.14 54.53 -48.86
N ILE A 4 6.56 54.24 -47.64
CA ILE A 4 5.69 53.89 -46.51
C ILE A 4 5.73 55.04 -45.49
N PRO A 5 4.58 55.55 -45.01
CA PRO A 5 4.52 56.70 -44.10
C PRO A 5 4.85 56.34 -42.63
N PRO A 6 5.35 57.29 -41.82
CA PRO A 6 5.82 57.03 -40.47
C PRO A 6 4.68 57.19 -39.47
N SER A 7 4.17 56.08 -38.95
CA SER A 7 3.41 56.12 -37.70
C SER A 7 3.74 54.89 -36.85
N LYS A 8 3.79 55.12 -35.53
CA LYS A 8 4.07 54.15 -34.44
C LYS A 8 5.54 53.95 -34.09
N ARG A 9 6.13 55.04 -33.57
CA ARG A 9 7.28 54.99 -32.65
C ARG A 9 6.79 54.41 -31.31
N TRP A 10 6.85 53.10 -31.14
CA TRP A 10 6.63 52.46 -29.84
C TRP A 10 7.85 52.77 -28.95
N ARG A 11 7.65 53.60 -27.93
CA ARG A 11 8.62 53.78 -26.84
C ARG A 11 8.66 52.48 -26.05
N LEU A 12 9.79 51.77 -26.12
CA LEU A 12 10.17 50.78 -25.12
C LEU A 12 10.56 51.51 -23.83
N THR A 13 9.57 51.81 -23.01
CA THR A 13 9.76 52.00 -21.58
C THR A 13 8.81 51.04 -20.88
N TRP A 14 9.24 50.52 -19.73
CA TRP A 14 8.63 49.47 -18.87
C TRP A 14 9.35 48.11 -18.89
N PHE A 15 10.48 48.08 -18.19
CA PHE A 15 10.90 46.92 -17.40
C PHE A 15 10.86 47.35 -15.92
N PRO A 16 10.02 46.76 -15.05
CA PRO A 16 9.98 47.14 -13.64
C PRO A 16 11.23 46.61 -12.92
N LEU A 17 12.05 47.52 -12.40
CA LEU A 17 13.23 47.24 -11.55
C LEU A 17 12.86 46.67 -10.15
N HIS A 18 11.65 46.10 -9.99
CA HIS A 18 11.08 45.65 -8.71
C HIS A 18 11.16 44.12 -8.51
N ASP A 19 11.61 43.37 -9.52
CA ASP A 19 11.68 41.90 -9.51
C ASP A 19 12.97 41.35 -8.84
N SER A 20 14.07 42.10 -8.89
CA SER A 20 15.37 41.66 -8.36
C SER A 20 15.38 41.46 -6.84
N ARG A 21 14.65 42.31 -6.08
CA ARG A 21 14.53 42.19 -4.61
C ARG A 21 13.70 40.99 -4.19
N ASN A 22 12.64 40.67 -4.93
CA ASN A 22 11.79 39.51 -4.65
C ASN A 22 12.52 38.20 -4.98
N LYS A 23 13.28 38.15 -6.08
CA LYS A 23 14.16 37.01 -6.40
C LYS A 23 15.25 36.79 -5.35
N ALA A 24 15.85 37.86 -4.82
CA ALA A 24 16.84 37.77 -3.75
C ALA A 24 16.24 37.28 -2.42
N LYS A 25 15.04 37.76 -2.06
CA LYS A 25 14.30 37.28 -0.88
C LYS A 25 13.93 35.80 -1.02
N ALA A 26 13.41 35.37 -2.17
CA ALA A 26 13.07 33.98 -2.45
C ALA A 26 14.29 33.03 -2.41
N ARG A 27 15.47 33.51 -2.85
CA ARG A 27 16.73 32.74 -2.72
C ARG A 27 17.18 32.60 -1.27
N ARG A 28 17.02 33.66 -0.45
CA ARG A 28 17.34 33.62 0.98
C ARG A 28 16.42 32.69 1.75
N THR A 29 15.11 32.76 1.50
CA THR A 29 14.12 31.87 2.14
C THR A 29 14.36 30.41 1.76
N ARG A 30 14.60 30.09 0.48
CA ARG A 30 14.96 28.72 0.06
C ARG A 30 16.27 28.23 0.67
N LYS A 31 17.27 29.11 0.83
CA LYS A 31 18.54 28.75 1.47
C LYS A 31 18.38 28.51 2.97
N GLN A 32 17.51 29.28 3.63
CA GLN A 32 17.19 29.11 5.05
C GLN A 32 16.37 27.84 5.27
N GLU A 33 15.40 27.56 4.42
CA GLU A 33 14.61 26.32 4.48
C GLU A 33 15.51 25.10 4.27
N ARG A 34 16.40 25.13 3.25
CA ARG A 34 17.39 24.07 3.03
C ARG A 34 18.31 23.83 4.23
N ARG A 35 18.74 24.89 4.92
CA ARG A 35 19.55 24.76 6.14
C ARG A 35 18.74 24.18 7.29
N LYS A 36 17.46 24.57 7.41
CA LYS A 36 16.55 24.06 8.43
C LYS A 36 16.21 22.58 8.20
N THR A 37 15.98 22.16 6.96
CA THR A 37 15.77 20.75 6.61
C THR A 37 17.03 19.93 6.81
N GLN A 38 18.21 20.49 6.51
CA GLN A 38 19.50 19.83 6.76
C GLN A 38 19.75 19.62 8.26
N SER A 39 19.53 20.64 9.09
CA SER A 39 19.63 20.55 10.56
C SER A 39 18.68 19.49 11.13
N LYS A 40 17.43 19.45 10.64
CA LYS A 40 16.46 18.43 11.06
C LYS A 40 16.89 17.01 10.70
N MET A 41 17.53 16.82 9.53
CA MET A 41 18.05 15.53 9.10
C MET A 41 19.18 15.09 10.03
N GLU A 42 20.16 15.96 10.29
CA GLU A 42 21.29 15.69 11.18
C GLU A 42 20.85 15.40 12.63
N GLU A 43 19.87 16.13 13.17
CA GLU A 43 19.29 15.83 14.49
C GLU A 43 18.63 14.44 14.54
N SER A 44 17.93 14.04 13.47
CA SER A 44 17.29 12.73 13.40
C SER A 44 18.28 11.57 13.26
N GLU A 45 19.42 11.80 12.59
CA GLU A 45 20.49 10.81 12.46
C GLU A 45 21.09 10.45 13.83
N VAL A 46 21.35 11.47 14.66
CA VAL A 46 21.89 11.29 16.01
C VAL A 46 20.92 10.49 16.89
N ILE A 47 19.61 10.76 16.78
CA ILE A 47 18.58 10.02 17.50
C ILE A 47 18.58 8.55 17.08
N LEU A 48 18.61 8.26 15.77
CA LEU A 48 18.65 6.89 15.25
C LEU A 48 19.89 6.12 15.72
N LEU A 49 21.07 6.74 15.72
CA LEU A 49 22.31 6.12 16.20
C LEU A 49 22.25 5.82 17.71
N ASN A 50 21.68 6.73 18.51
CA ASN A 50 21.46 6.50 19.94
C ASN A 50 20.44 5.38 20.19
N SER A 51 19.38 5.31 19.38
CA SER A 51 18.39 4.23 19.44
C SER A 51 19.00 2.88 19.09
N LEU A 52 19.84 2.78 18.06
CA LEU A 52 20.58 1.55 17.73
C LEU A 52 21.48 1.08 18.88
N LYS A 53 22.22 2.00 19.52
CA LYS A 53 23.03 1.68 20.71
C LYS A 53 22.17 1.17 21.86
N SER A 54 21.00 1.78 22.09
CA SER A 54 20.06 1.33 23.12
C SER A 54 19.43 -0.04 22.82
N GLY A 55 19.31 -0.39 21.53
CA GLY A 55 18.83 -1.67 21.04
C GLY A 55 19.85 -2.81 21.11
N GLY A 56 21.09 -2.57 21.59
CA GLY A 56 22.11 -3.60 21.78
C GLY A 56 23.02 -3.84 20.57
N VAL A 57 22.99 -2.96 19.57
CA VAL A 57 23.90 -3.01 18.41
C VAL A 57 25.21 -2.28 18.74
N SER A 58 26.33 -2.97 18.55
CA SER A 58 27.67 -2.42 18.79
C SER A 58 28.13 -1.61 17.58
N ILE A 59 28.11 -0.29 17.71
CA ILE A 59 28.65 0.65 16.72
C ILE A 59 30.07 1.07 17.14
N PRO A 60 31.08 1.01 16.25
CA PRO A 60 32.44 1.45 16.56
C PRO A 60 32.48 2.95 16.90
N ALA A 61 33.38 3.35 17.81
CA ALA A 61 33.42 4.66 18.45
C ALA A 61 33.72 5.85 17.51
N ASP A 62 34.11 5.58 16.27
CA ASP A 62 34.56 6.58 15.30
C ASP A 62 33.43 7.14 14.39
N VAL A 63 32.19 6.67 14.56
CA VAL A 63 31.05 7.07 13.71
C VAL A 63 30.18 8.11 14.44
N SER A 64 30.24 9.35 13.98
CA SER A 64 29.46 10.48 14.55
C SER A 64 28.25 10.87 13.70
N SER A 65 28.25 10.55 12.39
CA SER A 65 27.11 10.70 11.49
C SER A 65 26.87 9.43 10.70
N ILE A 66 25.63 9.23 10.22
CA ILE A 66 25.28 8.12 9.32
C ILE A 66 26.13 8.12 8.04
N LYS A 67 26.73 9.27 7.68
CA LYS A 67 27.66 9.44 6.56
C LYS A 67 29.01 8.74 6.73
N ASP A 68 29.41 8.44 7.97
CA ASP A 68 30.71 7.80 8.26
C ASP A 68 30.62 6.26 8.25
N LEU A 69 29.42 5.70 8.05
CA LEU A 69 29.20 4.25 8.04
C LEU A 69 29.75 3.63 6.74
N THR A 70 30.84 2.88 6.87
CA THR A 70 31.39 2.05 5.81
C THR A 70 30.50 0.83 5.54
N SER A 71 30.57 0.25 4.34
CA SER A 71 29.81 -0.94 3.95
C SER A 71 30.01 -2.13 4.90
N GLU A 72 31.19 -2.26 5.50
CA GLU A 72 31.51 -3.27 6.51
C GLU A 72 30.74 -3.06 7.82
N THR A 73 30.68 -1.81 8.29
CA THR A 73 29.92 -1.46 9.51
C THR A 73 28.41 -1.59 9.29
N LEU A 74 27.91 -1.27 8.10
CA LEU A 74 26.50 -1.42 7.74
C LEU A 74 26.04 -2.88 7.77
N VAL A 75 26.82 -3.77 7.15
CA VAL A 75 26.53 -5.21 7.15
C VAL A 75 26.59 -5.77 8.57
N SER A 76 27.55 -5.31 9.38
CA SER A 76 27.62 -5.67 10.80
C SER A 76 26.40 -5.21 11.59
N ILE A 77 25.97 -3.96 11.43
CA ILE A 77 24.78 -3.38 12.09
C ILE A 77 23.50 -4.12 11.68
N CYS A 78 23.35 -4.44 10.39
CA CYS A 78 22.19 -5.19 9.90
C CYS A 78 22.19 -6.62 10.43
N GLY A 79 23.35 -7.30 10.39
CA GLY A 79 23.48 -8.66 10.93
C GLY A 79 23.20 -8.72 12.44
N GLN A 80 23.73 -7.76 13.21
CA GLN A 80 23.46 -7.66 14.65
C GLN A 80 21.98 -7.37 14.94
N SER A 81 21.39 -6.41 14.23
CA SER A 81 19.96 -6.09 14.36
C SER A 81 19.07 -7.29 14.02
N LEU A 82 19.38 -8.00 12.94
CA LEU A 82 18.63 -9.19 12.52
C LEU A 82 18.79 -10.35 13.50
N ASN A 83 19.98 -10.57 14.06
CA ASN A 83 20.20 -11.60 15.09
C ASN A 83 19.41 -11.32 16.38
N LEU A 84 19.19 -10.04 16.71
CA LEU A 84 18.38 -9.64 17.86
C LEU A 84 16.88 -9.84 17.61
N ILE A 85 16.43 -9.65 16.36
CA ILE A 85 15.02 -9.85 15.96
C ILE A 85 14.72 -11.34 15.76
N PHE A 86 15.59 -12.05 15.05
CA PHE A 86 15.50 -13.48 14.78
C PHE A 86 16.50 -14.23 15.66
N ASN A 87 16.11 -14.53 16.90
CA ASN A 87 16.90 -15.38 17.82
C ASN A 87 17.10 -16.83 17.32
N THR A 88 16.74 -17.12 16.08
CA THR A 88 16.73 -18.42 15.40
C THR A 88 17.73 -18.50 14.23
N MET A 89 18.20 -17.38 13.69
CA MET A 89 19.11 -17.35 12.54
C MET A 89 20.34 -16.49 12.85
N THR A 90 21.53 -17.05 12.62
CA THR A 90 22.80 -16.35 12.80
C THR A 90 23.26 -15.76 11.46
N PHE A 91 23.13 -14.45 11.31
CA PHE A 91 23.68 -13.69 10.19
C PHE A 91 25.15 -13.34 10.45
N GLY A 92 25.97 -13.43 9.40
CA GLY A 92 27.40 -13.09 9.46
C GLY A 92 27.61 -11.62 9.79
N THR A 93 28.28 -11.35 10.91
CA THR A 93 28.51 -9.99 11.45
C THR A 93 29.77 -9.30 10.88
N SER A 94 30.46 -9.94 9.94
CA SER A 94 31.67 -9.42 9.29
C SER A 94 31.60 -9.62 7.79
N LEU A 95 32.21 -8.69 7.05
CA LEU A 95 32.28 -8.73 5.59
C LEU A 95 33.51 -9.59 5.19
N PRO A 96 33.33 -10.76 4.56
CA PRO A 96 34.45 -11.62 4.16
C PRO A 96 35.24 -11.02 3.00
N HIS A 97 36.51 -11.39 2.85
CA HIS A 97 37.38 -10.84 1.78
C HIS A 97 36.98 -11.28 0.36
N SER A 98 36.25 -12.40 0.21
CA SER A 98 35.81 -12.95 -1.09
C SER A 98 34.51 -12.32 -1.60
N MET A 99 34.50 -11.82 -2.85
CA MET A 99 33.31 -11.19 -3.45
C MET A 99 32.10 -12.12 -3.57
N ALA A 100 32.33 -13.43 -3.76
CA ALA A 100 31.25 -14.42 -3.83
C ALA A 100 30.54 -14.59 -2.47
N GLU A 101 31.29 -14.52 -1.38
CA GLU A 101 30.74 -14.60 -0.02
C GLU A 101 30.06 -13.29 0.39
N LYS A 102 30.62 -12.13 -0.02
CA LYS A 102 29.95 -10.83 0.13
C LYS A 102 28.58 -10.81 -0.55
N PHE A 103 28.49 -11.37 -1.76
CA PHE A 103 27.22 -11.48 -2.48
C PHE A 103 26.20 -12.33 -1.71
N LYS A 104 26.60 -13.51 -1.22
CA LYS A 104 25.71 -14.40 -0.45
C LYS A 104 25.19 -13.72 0.82
N ILE A 105 26.08 -13.21 1.66
CA ILE A 105 25.72 -12.56 2.94
C ILE A 105 24.80 -11.36 2.70
N CYS A 106 25.13 -10.48 1.76
CA CYS A 106 24.28 -9.32 1.45
C CYS A 106 22.93 -9.74 0.88
N THR A 107 22.85 -10.83 0.12
CA THR A 107 21.58 -11.35 -0.43
C THR A 107 20.72 -11.98 0.67
N ASP A 108 21.33 -12.71 1.60
CA ASP A 108 20.64 -13.31 2.74
C ASP A 108 20.08 -12.23 3.68
N ILE A 109 20.89 -11.23 4.00
CA ILE A 109 20.46 -10.05 4.79
C ILE A 109 19.35 -9.28 4.06
N SER A 110 19.48 -9.07 2.75
CA SER A 110 18.45 -8.39 1.93
C SER A 110 17.11 -9.13 2.01
N SER A 111 17.16 -10.46 1.92
CA SER A 111 15.96 -11.32 1.94
C SER A 111 15.32 -11.32 3.32
N ALA A 112 16.10 -11.38 4.39
CA ALA A 112 15.61 -11.29 5.75
C ALA A 112 14.90 -9.94 6.04
N ILE A 113 15.48 -8.83 5.57
CA ILE A 113 14.89 -7.49 5.76
C ILE A 113 13.61 -7.32 4.92
N LYS A 114 13.56 -7.89 3.70
CA LYS A 114 12.32 -7.94 2.92
C LYS A 114 11.23 -8.73 3.64
N ASN A 115 11.57 -9.87 4.22
CA ASN A 115 10.63 -10.69 4.99
C ASN A 115 10.10 -9.98 6.25
N LEU A 116 10.85 -9.02 6.81
CA LEU A 116 10.38 -8.13 7.90
C LEU A 116 9.38 -7.05 7.44
N GLY A 117 9.08 -6.99 6.14
CA GLY A 117 8.13 -6.03 5.56
C GLY A 117 8.75 -4.69 5.19
N TYR A 118 10.04 -4.65 4.82
CA TYR A 118 10.62 -3.43 4.26
C TYR A 118 10.03 -3.13 2.88
N ILE A 119 9.45 -1.94 2.73
CA ILE A 119 8.64 -1.55 1.56
C ILE A 119 9.51 -1.12 0.36
N GLY A 120 10.78 -0.79 0.56
CA GLY A 120 11.68 -0.32 -0.51
C GLY A 120 12.47 -1.44 -1.19
N ASP A 121 13.01 -1.14 -2.37
CA ASP A 121 13.91 -2.07 -3.06
C ASP A 121 15.21 -2.25 -2.26
N ILE A 122 15.45 -3.45 -1.72
CA ILE A 122 16.72 -3.84 -1.12
C ILE A 122 17.35 -4.95 -1.96
N SER A 123 18.56 -4.68 -2.43
CA SER A 123 19.39 -5.64 -3.18
C SER A 123 20.80 -5.60 -2.64
N TYR A 124 21.59 -6.66 -2.89
CA TYR A 124 22.97 -6.78 -2.43
C TYR A 124 23.84 -5.56 -2.77
N TYR A 125 23.59 -4.92 -3.92
CA TYR A 125 24.30 -3.73 -4.38
C TYR A 125 24.19 -2.54 -3.40
N LYS A 126 23.04 -2.39 -2.71
CA LYS A 126 22.82 -1.31 -1.75
C LYS A 126 23.67 -1.45 -0.48
N PHE A 127 24.12 -2.65 -0.16
CA PHE A 127 25.04 -2.89 0.97
C PHE A 127 26.50 -2.68 0.59
N LEU A 128 26.87 -2.99 -0.66
CA LEU A 128 28.23 -2.81 -1.17
C LEU A 128 28.53 -1.34 -1.49
N TYR A 129 27.53 -0.60 -1.98
CA TYR A 129 27.63 0.81 -2.35
C TYR A 129 26.43 1.59 -1.78
N PRO A 130 26.41 1.84 -0.45
CA PRO A 130 25.29 2.49 0.20
C PRO A 130 25.16 3.96 -0.25
N SER A 131 23.93 4.36 -0.59
CA SER A 131 23.54 5.76 -0.75
C SER A 131 23.07 6.32 0.60
N GLU A 132 23.34 7.59 0.89
CA GLU A 132 22.95 8.25 2.16
C GLU A 132 21.46 8.07 2.46
N GLU A 133 20.59 8.21 1.44
CA GLU A 133 19.14 8.06 1.61
C GLU A 133 18.70 6.63 1.87
N ASP A 134 19.32 5.66 1.19
CA ASP A 134 18.99 4.24 1.35
C ASP A 134 19.43 3.75 2.73
N LEU A 135 20.60 4.22 3.18
CA LEU A 135 21.15 3.93 4.50
C LEU A 135 20.26 4.48 5.62
N TYR A 136 19.81 5.73 5.51
CA TYR A 136 18.90 6.33 6.49
C TYR A 136 17.56 5.59 6.57
N LYS A 137 16.96 5.27 5.41
CA LYS A 137 15.68 4.54 5.35
C LYS A 137 15.81 3.15 5.97
N LEU A 138 16.91 2.45 5.69
CA LEU A 138 17.19 1.13 6.22
C LEU A 138 17.40 1.15 7.74
N ILE A 139 18.23 2.06 8.25
CA ILE A 139 18.49 2.20 9.68
C ILE A 139 17.21 2.58 10.43
N ARG A 140 16.43 3.53 9.90
CA ARG A 140 15.16 3.92 10.52
C ARG A 140 14.21 2.74 10.64
N PHE A 141 14.07 1.95 9.58
CA PHE A 141 13.24 0.74 9.59
C PHE A 141 13.73 -0.29 10.61
N LEU A 142 15.04 -0.53 10.68
CA LEU A 142 15.61 -1.46 11.66
C LEU A 142 15.37 -0.99 13.09
N VAL A 143 15.53 0.30 13.38
CA VAL A 143 15.25 0.88 14.70
C VAL A 143 13.77 0.75 15.07
N GLU A 144 12.88 1.02 14.13
CA GLU A 144 11.44 0.86 14.30
C GLU A 144 11.08 -0.57 14.70
N ARG A 145 11.60 -1.57 13.95
CA ARG A 145 11.42 -3.00 14.27
C ARG A 145 12.08 -3.43 15.57
N LEU A 146 13.24 -2.87 15.94
CA LEU A 146 13.88 -3.13 17.23
C LEU A 146 13.08 -2.51 18.39
N SER A 147 12.37 -1.41 18.17
CA SER A 147 11.57 -0.74 19.19
C SER A 147 10.17 -1.36 19.40
N GLU A 148 9.64 -2.02 18.37
CA GLU A 148 8.40 -2.80 18.43
C GLU A 148 8.55 -4.13 19.18
N LEU A 149 9.77 -4.64 19.33
CA LEU A 149 10.03 -5.80 20.18
C LEU A 149 9.76 -5.44 21.66
N PRO A 150 9.04 -6.29 22.41
CA PRO A 150 8.72 -5.99 23.80
C PRO A 150 10.01 -5.82 24.60
N LYS A 151 10.16 -4.66 25.24
CA LYS A 151 11.26 -4.34 26.14
C LYS A 151 11.42 -5.46 27.15
N LYS A 152 12.45 -6.29 26.96
CA LYS A 152 12.86 -7.29 27.95
C LYS A 152 13.25 -6.53 29.21
N VAL A 153 12.35 -6.56 30.20
CA VAL A 153 12.60 -6.03 31.54
C VAL A 153 13.89 -6.68 32.03
N LYS A 154 14.93 -5.87 32.23
CA LYS A 154 16.10 -6.28 32.98
C LYS A 154 15.68 -6.46 34.43
N VAL A 155 15.32 -7.68 34.82
CA VAL A 155 15.48 -8.13 36.21
C VAL A 155 16.63 -9.12 36.21
N ALA A 156 17.78 -8.65 36.67
CA ALA A 156 18.81 -9.52 37.20
C ALA A 156 18.69 -9.43 38.73
N ASP A 157 18.03 -10.40 39.33
CA ASP A 157 18.62 -11.14 40.45
C ASP A 157 18.06 -12.57 40.47
N GLY A 158 18.90 -13.52 40.86
CA GLY A 158 18.80 -14.92 40.45
C GLY A 158 17.91 -15.83 41.30
N LYS A 159 17.40 -16.88 40.65
CA LYS A 159 17.59 -18.30 41.02
C LYS A 159 16.85 -19.18 40.01
N GLY A 160 17.55 -20.18 39.49
CA GLY A 160 17.06 -21.02 38.40
C GLY A 160 16.02 -22.05 38.83
N VAL A 161 15.35 -22.62 37.83
CA VAL A 161 15.13 -24.06 37.68
C VAL A 161 15.06 -24.36 36.18
N ASP A 162 15.88 -25.32 35.76
CA ASP A 162 15.98 -25.92 34.45
C ASP A 162 14.86 -26.96 34.29
N VAL A 163 14.04 -26.88 33.23
CA VAL A 163 13.27 -28.03 32.74
C VAL A 163 13.40 -28.11 31.23
N ARG A 164 14.48 -28.80 30.85
CA ARG A 164 14.76 -29.40 29.56
C ARG A 164 13.68 -30.45 29.19
N GLY A 165 12.88 -30.15 28.18
CA GLY A 165 12.03 -31.12 27.47
C GLY A 165 12.54 -31.32 26.04
N ASN A 166 13.35 -32.35 25.84
CA ASN A 166 13.87 -32.74 24.53
C ASN A 166 12.75 -33.34 23.66
N ILE A 167 12.80 -32.95 22.39
CA ILE A 167 12.07 -33.48 21.24
C ILE A 167 12.69 -34.80 20.79
N ASN A 168 11.86 -35.75 20.31
CA ASN A 168 12.13 -36.74 19.25
C ASN A 168 10.74 -37.08 18.67
N LYS A 169 10.28 -36.70 17.47
CA LYS A 169 10.67 -36.89 16.06
C LYS A 169 10.73 -38.34 15.55
N SER A 170 9.70 -38.72 14.80
CA SER A 170 9.69 -39.52 13.53
C SER A 170 8.26 -39.39 12.95
N THR A 171 7.94 -38.96 11.73
CA THR A 171 8.39 -39.21 10.34
C THR A 171 7.96 -40.59 9.81
N LEU A 172 6.82 -40.68 9.11
CA LEU A 172 6.67 -41.03 7.67
C LEU A 172 5.21 -41.41 7.29
N GLU A 173 4.74 -40.75 6.23
CA GLU A 173 3.91 -41.18 5.07
C GLU A 173 2.92 -42.36 5.14
N GLY A 174 1.78 -42.18 4.43
CA GLY A 174 1.17 -43.25 3.62
C GLY A 174 -0.35 -43.36 3.66
N ASN A 175 -0.99 -43.05 2.52
CA ASN A 175 -2.42 -43.10 2.19
C ASN A 175 -3.13 -44.45 2.46
N GLY A 176 -4.46 -44.39 2.60
CA GLY A 176 -5.35 -45.53 2.34
C GLY A 176 -6.77 -45.39 2.92
N GLU A 177 -7.77 -45.43 2.05
CA GLU A 177 -9.21 -45.48 2.32
C GLU A 177 -9.64 -46.53 3.36
N THR A 178 -10.67 -46.21 4.14
CA THR A 178 -11.83 -47.11 4.34
C THR A 178 -13.05 -46.32 4.79
N ASP A 179 -14.09 -46.49 3.99
CA ASP A 179 -15.51 -46.31 4.26
C ASP A 179 -15.98 -47.09 5.50
N LEU A 180 -17.19 -46.77 5.97
CA LEU A 180 -18.06 -47.45 6.94
C LEU A 180 -17.97 -47.04 8.41
N ASP A 181 -18.88 -46.14 8.82
CA ASP A 181 -19.76 -46.43 9.97
C ASP A 181 -21.08 -45.60 9.98
N HIS A 182 -21.82 -45.60 8.86
CA HIS A 182 -23.14 -44.95 8.79
C HIS A 182 -24.27 -45.74 9.49
N GLN A 183 -24.00 -46.96 9.94
CA GLN A 183 -25.00 -47.80 10.60
C GLN A 183 -25.14 -47.48 12.09
N LYS A 184 -24.04 -47.07 12.74
CA LYS A 184 -24.00 -46.73 14.16
C LYS A 184 -24.77 -45.45 14.52
N ILE A 185 -24.96 -44.58 13.54
CA ILE A 185 -25.70 -43.31 13.68
C ILE A 185 -27.21 -43.51 13.46
N ARG A 186 -27.62 -44.55 12.70
CA ARG A 186 -29.04 -44.89 12.50
C ARG A 186 -29.65 -45.50 13.76
N ASP A 187 -28.94 -46.42 14.40
CA ASP A 187 -29.46 -47.15 15.56
C ASP A 187 -29.61 -46.25 16.81
N GLN A 188 -28.91 -45.10 16.87
CA GLN A 188 -29.05 -44.10 17.94
C GLN A 188 -30.22 -43.12 17.73
N LEU A 189 -30.77 -43.04 16.51
CA LEU A 189 -31.88 -42.12 16.18
C LEU A 189 -33.27 -42.77 16.39
N GLU A 190 -33.33 -44.10 16.46
CA GLU A 190 -34.57 -44.87 16.58
C GLU A 190 -35.01 -45.09 18.05
N GLU A 191 -34.14 -44.83 19.03
CA GLU A 191 -34.43 -44.98 20.47
C GLU A 191 -35.27 -43.82 21.06
N CYS A 192 -35.48 -42.73 20.32
CA CYS A 192 -36.25 -41.56 20.80
C CYS A 192 -37.71 -41.49 20.29
N ARG A 193 -38.23 -42.50 19.58
CA ARG A 193 -39.54 -42.39 18.87
C ARG A 193 -40.74 -43.08 19.53
N LEU A 194 -40.62 -43.71 20.69
CA LEU A 194 -41.75 -44.30 21.44
C LEU A 194 -41.47 -44.00 22.92
N GLU A 195 -42.12 -43.04 23.58
CA GLU A 195 -43.49 -43.14 24.08
C GLU A 195 -44.10 -41.72 24.22
N ASN A 196 -45.19 -41.44 23.51
CA ASN A 196 -46.10 -40.32 23.79
C ASN A 196 -47.52 -40.79 23.46
N GLU A 197 -48.15 -41.48 24.41
CA GLU A 197 -49.60 -41.75 24.41
C GLU A 197 -50.13 -41.29 25.78
N LEU A 198 -50.75 -40.11 25.81
CA LEU A 198 -51.70 -39.71 26.84
C LEU A 198 -52.98 -40.53 26.64
N PRO A 199 -53.66 -40.98 27.72
CA PRO A 199 -54.92 -40.29 28.02
C PRO A 199 -55.28 -40.20 29.51
N GLN A 200 -55.96 -39.09 29.85
CA GLN A 200 -57.23 -38.97 30.60
C GLN A 200 -57.37 -39.67 31.97
N SER A 201 -58.17 -39.25 32.94
CA SER A 201 -58.91 -38.05 33.32
C SER A 201 -59.59 -38.44 34.65
N SER A 202 -60.05 -37.44 35.41
CA SER A 202 -61.23 -37.47 36.29
C SER A 202 -61.27 -38.29 37.61
N ASN A 203 -61.56 -37.53 38.68
CA ASN A 203 -62.42 -37.79 39.86
C ASN A 203 -61.84 -38.66 41.00
N SER A 204 -62.19 -38.51 42.29
CA SER A 204 -62.74 -37.46 43.17
C SER A 204 -62.92 -38.15 44.54
N GLU A 205 -62.78 -37.40 45.65
CA GLU A 205 -63.33 -37.72 46.99
C GLU A 205 -62.66 -38.93 47.72
N ASP A 206 -62.44 -38.98 49.04
CA ASP A 206 -63.16 -38.35 50.13
C ASP A 206 -62.45 -38.54 51.51
N VAL A 207 -62.96 -37.79 52.50
CA VAL A 207 -62.95 -37.99 53.97
C VAL A 207 -61.77 -37.53 54.86
N ALA A 208 -62.18 -36.65 55.79
CA ALA A 208 -61.49 -36.07 56.94
C ALA A 208 -61.17 -37.05 58.09
N SER A 209 -60.28 -36.63 59.01
CA SER A 209 -60.48 -36.72 60.47
C SER A 209 -59.35 -36.03 61.27
N ASP A 210 -59.80 -35.20 62.21
CA ASP A 210 -59.16 -34.56 63.38
C ASP A 210 -57.85 -35.11 63.96
N SER A 211 -56.99 -34.20 64.45
CA SER A 211 -56.80 -33.98 65.90
C SER A 211 -55.79 -32.88 66.21
N VAL A 212 -56.17 -32.05 67.19
CA VAL A 212 -55.43 -30.91 67.75
C VAL A 212 -54.64 -31.38 68.98
N SER A 213 -53.33 -31.10 69.04
CA SER A 213 -52.65 -30.42 70.15
C SER A 213 -51.16 -30.75 70.29
N SER A 214 -50.36 -29.69 70.14
CA SER A 214 -49.28 -29.27 71.03
C SER A 214 -48.17 -30.26 71.40
N SER A 215 -47.00 -30.06 70.79
CA SER A 215 -45.71 -30.28 71.46
C SER A 215 -44.66 -29.33 70.91
N ARG A 216 -44.36 -28.31 71.72
CA ARG A 216 -43.01 -27.89 72.13
C ARG A 216 -41.94 -27.77 71.02
N VAL A 217 -41.66 -26.50 70.71
CA VAL A 217 -40.51 -25.95 69.99
C VAL A 217 -39.31 -26.91 69.87
N GLN A 218 -39.03 -27.33 68.64
CA GLN A 218 -37.69 -27.64 68.15
C GLN A 218 -37.64 -27.24 66.68
N ASP A 219 -37.21 -25.99 66.45
CA ASP A 219 -36.85 -25.46 65.14
C ASP A 219 -35.70 -26.28 64.55
N TYR A 220 -36.03 -27.33 63.81
CA TYR A 220 -35.10 -27.97 62.88
C TYR A 220 -35.39 -27.45 61.47
N ASN A 221 -34.68 -26.38 61.13
CA ASN A 221 -34.06 -26.10 59.82
C ASN A 221 -34.88 -26.43 58.54
N LYS A 222 -36.03 -25.77 58.34
CA LYS A 222 -36.77 -25.76 57.05
C LYS A 222 -36.10 -24.92 55.95
N ASN A 223 -35.09 -24.13 56.29
CA ASN A 223 -34.42 -23.21 55.36
C ASN A 223 -33.26 -23.88 54.59
N ASP A 224 -32.65 -24.95 55.12
CA ASP A 224 -31.56 -25.66 54.43
C ASP A 224 -32.06 -26.53 53.27
N VAL A 225 -33.16 -27.27 53.46
CA VAL A 225 -33.68 -28.18 52.42
C VAL A 225 -34.25 -27.39 51.24
N THR A 226 -34.89 -26.25 51.50
CA THR A 226 -35.40 -25.35 50.45
C THR A 226 -34.29 -24.59 49.73
N GLY A 227 -33.16 -24.31 50.38
CA GLY A 227 -31.96 -23.77 49.76
C GLY A 227 -31.26 -24.77 48.85
N VAL A 228 -31.12 -26.03 49.29
CA VAL A 228 -30.51 -27.12 48.51
C VAL A 228 -31.34 -27.48 47.28
N ILE A 229 -32.67 -27.55 47.41
CA ILE A 229 -33.56 -27.80 46.25
C ILE A 229 -33.51 -26.63 45.27
N ARG A 230 -33.50 -25.38 45.75
CA ARG A 230 -33.39 -24.18 44.91
C ARG A 230 -32.05 -24.08 44.20
N GLY A 231 -30.95 -24.42 44.88
CA GLY A 231 -29.62 -24.51 44.29
C GLY A 231 -29.53 -25.60 43.22
N LYS A 232 -30.15 -26.77 43.45
CA LYS A 232 -30.23 -27.83 42.43
C LYS A 232 -31.05 -27.40 41.21
N ILE A 233 -32.21 -26.78 41.42
CA ILE A 233 -33.05 -26.25 40.32
C ILE A 233 -32.30 -25.17 39.54
N LYS A 234 -31.60 -24.26 40.23
CA LYS A 234 -30.82 -23.21 39.60
C LYS A 234 -29.64 -23.77 38.80
N ASN A 235 -28.87 -24.69 39.36
CA ASN A 235 -27.80 -25.37 38.64
C ASN A 235 -28.33 -26.16 37.44
N HIS A 236 -29.52 -26.77 37.54
CA HIS A 236 -30.11 -27.51 36.43
C HIS A 236 -30.63 -26.57 35.33
N ALA A 237 -31.17 -25.41 35.71
CA ALA A 237 -31.57 -24.35 34.78
C ALA A 237 -30.36 -23.73 34.09
N ASP A 238 -29.29 -23.44 34.83
CA ASP A 238 -28.04 -22.90 34.29
C ASP A 238 -27.36 -23.93 33.37
N ASN A 239 -27.38 -25.23 33.70
CA ASN A 239 -26.88 -26.29 32.81
C ASN A 239 -27.74 -26.47 31.55
N LEU A 240 -29.06 -26.34 31.66
CA LEU A 240 -29.96 -26.38 30.50
C LEU A 240 -29.73 -25.16 29.59
N GLN A 241 -29.58 -23.98 30.18
CA GLN A 241 -29.33 -22.74 29.45
C GLN A 241 -27.96 -22.74 28.77
N ASN A 242 -26.91 -23.24 29.43
CA ASN A 242 -25.60 -23.42 28.81
C ASN A 242 -25.65 -24.45 27.67
N ARG A 243 -26.49 -25.48 27.78
CA ARG A 243 -26.66 -26.48 26.73
C ARG A 243 -27.46 -25.94 25.55
N ASP A 244 -28.50 -25.15 25.79
CA ASP A 244 -29.24 -24.44 24.76
C ASP A 244 -28.36 -23.39 24.06
N GLU A 245 -27.51 -22.67 24.79
CA GLU A 245 -26.55 -21.71 24.22
C GLU A 245 -25.50 -22.40 23.37
N SER A 246 -24.96 -23.54 23.84
CA SER A 246 -24.05 -24.38 23.06
C SER A 246 -24.71 -25.00 21.82
N LEU A 247 -25.98 -25.39 21.90
CA LEU A 247 -26.73 -25.90 20.76
C LEU A 247 -27.05 -24.80 19.75
N MET A 248 -27.40 -23.59 20.21
CA MET A 248 -27.62 -22.43 19.35
C MET A 248 -26.33 -22.01 18.65
N GLU A 249 -25.18 -22.02 19.33
CA GLU A 249 -23.87 -21.76 18.74
C GLU A 249 -23.47 -22.84 17.71
N ALA A 250 -23.77 -24.12 17.99
CA ALA A 250 -23.54 -25.20 17.03
C ALA A 250 -24.47 -25.12 15.81
N VAL A 251 -25.72 -24.68 16.00
CA VAL A 251 -26.67 -24.46 14.90
C VAL A 251 -26.24 -23.26 14.06
N THR A 252 -25.84 -22.14 14.67
CA THR A 252 -25.35 -20.97 13.92
C THR A 252 -24.08 -21.30 13.15
N ALA A 253 -23.13 -22.02 13.76
CA ALA A 253 -21.90 -22.46 13.11
C ALA A 253 -22.18 -23.39 11.91
N LYS A 254 -23.10 -24.36 12.06
CA LYS A 254 -23.49 -25.25 10.96
C LYS A 254 -24.29 -24.54 9.87
N THR A 255 -25.13 -23.57 10.23
CA THR A 255 -25.83 -22.76 9.22
C THR A 255 -24.87 -21.86 8.45
N SER A 256 -23.80 -21.34 9.07
CA SER A 256 -22.76 -20.62 8.33
C SER A 256 -21.96 -21.55 7.42
N GLU A 257 -21.58 -22.75 7.89
CA GLU A 257 -20.86 -23.73 7.07
C GLU A 257 -21.65 -24.24 5.86
N LEU A 258 -22.99 -24.25 5.93
CA LEU A 258 -23.87 -24.65 4.82
C LEU A 258 -24.27 -23.49 3.90
N CYS A 259 -24.16 -22.23 4.35
CA CYS A 259 -24.50 -21.06 3.54
C CYS A 259 -23.49 -20.88 2.40
N ASP A 260 -22.21 -21.02 2.70
CA ASP A 260 -21.10 -20.84 1.74
C ASP A 260 -21.20 -21.79 0.53
N PRO A 261 -21.35 -23.13 0.68
CA PRO A 261 -21.43 -24.04 -0.47
C PRO A 261 -22.76 -23.95 -1.25
N GLU A 262 -23.86 -23.58 -0.60
CA GLU A 262 -25.16 -23.40 -1.28
C GLU A 262 -25.12 -22.14 -2.16
N GLU A 263 -24.53 -21.04 -1.69
CA GLU A 263 -24.34 -19.82 -2.48
C GLU A 263 -23.41 -20.07 -3.68
N GLU A 264 -22.31 -20.80 -3.48
CA GLU A 264 -21.41 -21.21 -4.57
C GLU A 264 -22.12 -22.08 -5.61
N TYR A 265 -22.97 -23.02 -5.18
CA TYR A 265 -23.76 -23.85 -6.07
C TYR A 265 -24.76 -23.03 -6.89
N GLN A 266 -25.46 -22.07 -6.27
CA GLN A 266 -26.40 -21.20 -6.98
C GLN A 266 -25.68 -20.29 -8.00
N LEU A 267 -24.51 -19.77 -7.65
CA LEU A 267 -23.66 -18.99 -8.56
C LEU A 267 -23.20 -19.84 -9.76
N LEU A 268 -22.74 -21.06 -9.50
CA LEU A 268 -22.29 -21.98 -10.54
C LEU A 268 -23.43 -22.42 -11.46
N LYS A 269 -24.62 -22.64 -10.90
CA LYS A 269 -25.84 -22.93 -11.65
C LYS A 269 -26.23 -21.77 -12.56
N ALA A 270 -26.27 -20.54 -12.04
CA ALA A 270 -26.55 -19.35 -12.84
C ALA A 270 -25.48 -19.13 -13.94
N ALA A 271 -24.21 -19.38 -13.65
CA ALA A 271 -23.12 -19.30 -14.63
C ALA A 271 -23.27 -20.34 -15.75
N ALA A 272 -23.67 -21.56 -15.42
CA ALA A 272 -23.96 -22.59 -16.41
C ALA A 272 -25.18 -22.21 -17.28
N GLU A 273 -26.26 -21.73 -16.67
CA GLU A 273 -27.46 -21.27 -17.41
C GLU A 273 -27.14 -20.14 -18.40
N MET A 274 -26.27 -19.18 -18.03
CA MET A 274 -25.81 -18.12 -18.93
C MET A 274 -24.82 -18.61 -20.01
N ALA A 275 -23.94 -19.55 -19.69
CA ALA A 275 -22.94 -20.07 -20.62
C ALA A 275 -23.53 -21.00 -21.69
N PHE A 276 -24.64 -21.66 -21.36
CA PHE A 276 -25.34 -22.59 -22.25
C PHE A 276 -26.62 -21.97 -22.88
N ASP A 277 -26.85 -20.66 -22.72
CA ASP A 277 -27.95 -19.98 -23.41
C ASP A 277 -27.55 -19.58 -24.84
N ASP A 278 -28.16 -20.24 -25.82
CA ASP A 278 -28.03 -19.90 -27.25
C ASP A 278 -28.99 -18.77 -27.69
N SER A 279 -29.91 -18.35 -26.80
CA SER A 279 -31.00 -17.41 -27.10
C SER A 279 -30.55 -15.95 -27.07
N HIS A 280 -29.61 -15.60 -26.18
CA HIS A 280 -29.13 -14.23 -26.01
C HIS A 280 -27.62 -14.13 -26.24
N PRO A 281 -27.15 -13.08 -26.93
CA PRO A 281 -25.72 -12.78 -26.99
C PRO A 281 -25.14 -12.53 -25.59
N THR A 282 -23.88 -12.91 -25.37
CA THR A 282 -23.17 -12.73 -24.09
C THR A 282 -23.23 -11.29 -23.56
N GLU A 283 -23.30 -10.27 -24.43
CA GLU A 283 -23.42 -8.86 -24.06
C GLU A 283 -24.68 -8.55 -23.24
N PHE A 284 -25.80 -9.26 -23.48
CA PHE A 284 -27.06 -9.07 -22.75
C PHE A 284 -26.92 -9.45 -21.27
N TYR A 285 -26.28 -10.58 -20.98
CA TYR A 285 -26.02 -11.03 -19.61
C TYR A 285 -25.02 -10.13 -18.89
N LEU A 286 -24.04 -9.59 -19.61
CA LEU A 286 -23.11 -8.59 -19.05
C LEU A 286 -23.86 -7.32 -18.63
N GLU A 287 -24.77 -6.81 -19.46
CA GLU A 287 -25.57 -5.63 -19.14
C GLU A 287 -26.50 -5.88 -17.95
N GLN A 288 -27.16 -7.04 -17.87
CA GLN A 288 -28.01 -7.41 -16.74
C GLN A 288 -27.21 -7.54 -15.42
N LEU A 289 -26.02 -8.14 -15.47
CA LEU A 289 -25.13 -8.22 -14.31
C LEU A 289 -24.63 -6.84 -13.89
N ASP A 290 -24.28 -5.98 -14.84
CA ASP A 290 -23.88 -4.60 -14.57
C ASP A 290 -25.02 -3.79 -13.94
N GLU A 291 -26.27 -4.00 -14.38
CA GLU A 291 -27.45 -3.38 -13.76
C GLU A 291 -27.65 -3.87 -12.32
N GLN A 292 -27.51 -5.18 -12.06
CA GLN A 292 -27.57 -5.72 -10.70
C GLN A 292 -26.43 -5.19 -9.81
N VAL A 293 -25.21 -5.11 -10.35
CA VAL A 293 -24.06 -4.53 -9.66
C VAL A 293 -24.29 -3.05 -9.39
N GLY A 294 -24.87 -2.32 -10.33
CA GLY A 294 -25.28 -0.92 -10.18
C GLY A 294 -26.30 -0.74 -9.06
N ALA A 295 -27.36 -1.55 -9.04
CA ALA A 295 -28.39 -1.53 -8.01
C ALA A 295 -27.81 -1.82 -6.61
N LYS A 296 -26.94 -2.84 -6.49
CA LYS A 296 -26.25 -3.16 -5.22
C LYS A 296 -25.32 -2.02 -4.77
N LYS A 297 -24.57 -1.40 -5.69
CA LYS A 297 -23.73 -0.23 -5.39
C LYS A 297 -24.56 0.95 -4.87
N HIS A 298 -25.70 1.24 -5.49
CA HIS A 298 -26.60 2.29 -5.02
C HIS A 298 -27.16 2.01 -3.63
N ASN A 299 -27.62 0.78 -3.37
CA ASN A 299 -28.09 0.38 -2.04
C ASN A 299 -26.98 0.51 -0.98
N LEU A 300 -25.73 0.19 -1.32
CA LEU A 300 -24.60 0.32 -0.40
C LEU A 300 -24.32 1.79 -0.06
N VAL A 301 -24.40 2.70 -1.04
CA VAL A 301 -24.28 4.14 -0.80
C VAL A 301 -25.43 4.65 0.07
N GLU A 302 -26.65 4.19 -0.14
CA GLU A 302 -27.79 4.56 0.71
C GLU A 302 -27.63 4.05 2.15
N LEU A 303 -27.18 2.81 2.33
CA LEU A 303 -26.86 2.26 3.65
C LEU A 303 -25.71 3.03 4.33
N GLU A 304 -24.69 3.45 3.59
CA GLU A 304 -23.62 4.30 4.10
C GLU A 304 -24.17 5.65 4.61
N LEU A 305 -25.08 6.28 3.85
CA LEU A 305 -25.76 7.51 4.29
C LEU A 305 -26.60 7.30 5.55
N GLN A 306 -27.34 6.20 5.64
CA GLN A 306 -28.13 5.86 6.83
C GLN A 306 -27.24 5.59 8.05
N TRP A 307 -26.12 4.88 7.85
CA TRP A 307 -25.14 4.60 8.88
C TRP A 307 -24.48 5.87 9.40
N ASP A 308 -24.06 6.77 8.51
CA ASP A 308 -23.46 8.05 8.87
C ASP A 308 -24.44 8.93 9.65
N ALA A 309 -25.71 8.98 9.25
CA ALA A 309 -26.74 9.72 9.98
C ALA A 309 -27.01 9.15 11.39
N LEU A 310 -27.08 7.82 11.52
CA LEU A 310 -27.24 7.16 12.82
C LEU A 310 -26.01 7.40 13.70
N LYS A 311 -24.81 7.28 13.13
CA LYS A 311 -23.54 7.53 13.81
C LYS A 311 -23.47 8.96 14.33
N GLU A 312 -23.82 9.96 13.52
CA GLU A 312 -23.86 11.36 13.93
C GLU A 312 -24.84 11.57 15.11
N SER A 313 -26.03 10.96 15.05
CA SER A 313 -27.01 11.03 16.14
C SER A 313 -26.52 10.39 17.46
N LEU A 314 -25.69 9.34 17.37
CA LEU A 314 -25.11 8.67 18.53
C LEU A 314 -23.91 9.45 19.09
N GLU A 315 -23.06 10.00 18.23
CA GLU A 315 -21.97 10.89 18.60
C GLU A 315 -22.49 12.15 19.31
N GLU A 316 -23.62 12.69 18.85
CA GLU A 316 -24.32 13.79 19.50
C GLU A 316 -24.79 13.43 20.92
N LYS A 317 -25.45 12.27 21.08
CA LYS A 317 -25.88 11.80 22.41
C LYS A 317 -24.69 11.57 23.33
N LYS A 318 -23.63 10.92 22.82
CA LYS A 318 -22.37 10.72 23.57
C LYS A 318 -21.81 12.06 24.04
N ARG A 319 -21.75 13.06 23.15
CA ARG A 319 -21.28 14.41 23.48
C ARG A 319 -22.12 15.06 24.60
N SER A 320 -23.45 14.99 24.50
CA SER A 320 -24.33 15.57 25.53
C SER A 320 -24.14 14.90 26.90
N LEU A 321 -23.89 13.59 26.93
CA LEU A 321 -23.60 12.86 28.17
C LEU A 321 -22.23 13.23 28.74
N GLU A 322 -21.19 13.28 27.89
CA GLU A 322 -19.84 13.70 28.30
C GLU A 322 -19.84 15.13 28.86
N GLU A 323 -20.55 16.07 28.23
CA GLU A 323 -20.69 17.44 28.71
C GLU A 323 -21.39 17.51 30.08
N SER A 324 -22.40 16.66 30.31
CA SER A 324 -23.09 16.57 31.61
C SER A 324 -22.23 15.92 32.71
N LEU A 325 -21.44 14.89 32.38
CA LEU A 325 -20.60 14.16 33.33
C LEU A 325 -19.40 14.99 33.77
N TYR A 326 -18.75 15.67 32.83
CA TYR A 326 -17.54 16.46 33.09
C TYR A 326 -17.84 17.93 33.38
N ALA A 327 -19.11 18.31 33.59
CA ALA A 327 -19.55 19.69 33.87
C ALA A 327 -18.76 20.35 35.03
N ASN A 328 -18.32 19.55 36.02
CA ASN A 328 -17.62 20.02 37.21
C ASN A 328 -16.08 19.88 37.14
N GLU A 329 -15.54 19.22 36.10
CA GLU A 329 -14.10 18.96 35.96
C GLU A 329 -13.50 19.76 34.79
N LEU A 330 -12.91 20.93 35.11
CA LEU A 330 -12.34 21.85 34.12
C LEU A 330 -11.20 21.23 33.29
N GLU A 331 -10.37 20.37 33.89
CA GLU A 331 -9.27 19.70 33.18
C GLU A 331 -9.78 18.64 32.19
N ALA A 332 -10.84 17.92 32.54
CA ALA A 332 -11.47 16.95 31.67
C ALA A 332 -12.15 17.64 30.48
N GLN A 333 -12.87 18.75 30.70
CA GLN A 333 -13.44 19.57 29.62
C GLN A 333 -12.37 20.10 28.66
N ALA A 334 -11.24 20.58 29.18
CA ALA A 334 -10.14 21.06 28.34
C ALA A 334 -9.54 19.93 27.46
N LYS A 335 -9.49 18.69 27.96
CA LYS A 335 -9.07 17.52 27.18
C LYS A 335 -10.11 17.13 26.12
N LEU A 336 -11.40 17.18 26.45
CA LEU A 336 -12.50 16.91 25.51
C LEU A 336 -12.53 17.91 24.35
N LEU A 337 -12.30 19.20 24.62
CA LEU A 337 -12.22 20.21 23.56
C LEU A 337 -11.05 19.96 22.59
N LYS A 338 -9.89 19.54 23.11
CA LYS A 338 -8.74 19.16 22.26
C LYS A 338 -9.03 17.92 21.43
N LEU A 339 -9.69 16.91 22.00
CA LEU A 339 -10.13 15.73 21.25
C LEU A 339 -11.09 16.11 20.13
N ARG A 340 -12.03 17.04 20.40
CA ARG A 340 -12.95 17.56 19.39
C ARG A 340 -12.22 18.27 18.25
N GLU A 341 -11.22 19.09 18.56
CA GLU A 341 -10.40 19.77 17.56
C GLU A 341 -9.70 18.75 16.65
N VAL A 342 -9.07 17.74 17.24
CA VAL A 342 -8.42 16.64 16.49
C VAL A 342 -9.42 15.86 15.63
N GLU A 343 -10.63 15.61 16.14
CA GLU A 343 -11.66 14.88 15.40
C GLU A 343 -12.17 15.67 14.19
N LEU A 344 -12.34 16.99 14.34
CA LEU A 344 -12.68 17.88 13.22
C LEU A 344 -11.55 17.97 12.20
N GLU A 345 -10.30 18.03 12.64
CA GLU A 345 -9.13 17.94 11.75
C GLU A 345 -9.12 16.61 10.98
N ARG A 346 -9.39 15.49 11.67
CA ARG A 346 -9.49 14.16 11.06
C ARG A 346 -10.58 14.12 9.99
N GLN A 347 -11.76 14.65 10.27
CA GLN A 347 -12.86 14.73 9.30
C GLN A 347 -12.49 15.61 8.09
N SER A 348 -11.85 16.76 8.33
CA SER A 348 -11.35 17.65 7.28
C SER A 348 -10.35 16.93 6.36
N VAL A 349 -9.37 16.23 6.94
CA VAL A 349 -8.38 15.43 6.20
C VAL A 349 -9.04 14.33 5.38
N LEU A 350 -10.03 13.61 5.92
CA LEU A 350 -10.78 12.60 5.17
C LEU A 350 -11.55 13.21 3.98
N SER A 351 -12.16 14.38 4.16
CA SER A 351 -12.84 15.08 3.07
C SER A 351 -11.88 15.52 1.95
N GLU A 352 -10.66 15.93 2.32
CA GLU A 352 -9.60 16.26 1.36
C GLU A 352 -9.10 15.00 0.63
N ILE A 353 -8.91 13.88 1.33
CA ILE A 353 -8.53 12.60 0.71
C ILE A 353 -9.57 12.18 -0.33
N ARG A 354 -10.86 12.20 0.01
CA ARG A 354 -11.95 11.88 -0.93
C ARG A 354 -11.88 12.76 -2.19
N LYS A 355 -11.69 14.07 -2.04
CA LYS A 355 -11.51 14.99 -3.18
C LYS A 355 -10.30 14.64 -4.04
N ARG A 356 -9.17 14.29 -3.43
CA ARG A 356 -7.95 13.89 -4.18
C ARG A 356 -8.12 12.56 -4.89
N GLU A 357 -8.89 11.63 -4.33
CA GLU A 357 -9.22 10.36 -4.97
C GLU A 357 -10.11 10.57 -6.20
N ASP A 358 -11.10 11.47 -6.10
CA ASP A 358 -11.94 11.87 -7.23
C ASP A 358 -11.12 12.56 -8.33
N GLU A 359 -10.19 13.44 -7.96
CA GLU A 359 -9.25 14.08 -8.89
C GLU A 359 -8.33 13.06 -9.55
N TYR A 360 -7.80 12.10 -8.78
CA TYR A 360 -6.97 11.01 -9.29
C TYR A 360 -7.74 10.16 -10.30
N SER A 361 -8.99 9.80 -9.98
CA SER A 361 -9.87 9.02 -10.86
C SER A 361 -10.21 9.76 -12.16
N LYS A 362 -10.40 11.09 -12.10
CA LYS A 362 -10.59 11.92 -13.31
C LYS A 362 -9.32 11.97 -14.15
N LEU A 363 -8.17 12.23 -13.53
CA LEU A 363 -6.89 12.32 -14.23
C LEU A 363 -6.46 10.98 -14.84
N SER A 364 -6.75 9.86 -14.18
CA SER A 364 -6.46 8.53 -14.71
C SER A 364 -7.35 8.21 -15.91
N ALA A 365 -8.64 8.52 -15.85
CA ALA A 365 -9.56 8.38 -16.99
C ALA A 365 -9.14 9.27 -18.18
N ASP A 366 -8.68 10.50 -17.92
CA ASP A 366 -8.18 11.39 -18.96
C ASP A 366 -6.86 10.89 -19.57
N LEU A 367 -5.98 10.28 -18.77
CA LEU A 367 -4.75 9.65 -19.25
C LEU A 367 -5.06 8.46 -20.16
N GLU A 368 -6.06 7.65 -19.83
CA GLU A 368 -6.48 6.51 -20.66
C GLU A 368 -7.08 6.94 -22.00
N LYS A 369 -7.82 8.05 -22.02
CA LYS A 369 -8.38 8.64 -23.25
C LYS A 369 -7.33 9.26 -24.15
N GLN A 370 -6.14 9.58 -23.65
CA GLN A 370 -5.10 10.16 -24.50
C GLN A 370 -4.61 9.12 -25.51
N PRO A 371 -4.48 9.50 -26.80
CA PRO A 371 -3.90 8.62 -27.79
C PRO A 371 -2.49 8.25 -27.33
N LYS A 372 -2.14 6.96 -27.39
CA LYS A 372 -0.82 6.45 -26.98
C LYS A 372 0.26 7.12 -27.83
N VAL A 373 0.78 8.23 -27.33
CA VAL A 373 1.86 9.00 -27.93
C VAL A 373 3.06 8.06 -28.08
N ALA A 374 3.71 8.11 -29.25
CA ALA A 374 4.86 7.24 -29.53
C ALA A 374 5.88 7.34 -28.40
N SER A 375 6.50 6.22 -28.04
CA SER A 375 7.44 6.21 -26.92
C SER A 375 8.54 7.28 -27.12
N ARG A 376 9.03 7.88 -26.04
CA ARG A 376 10.13 8.85 -26.08
C ARG A 376 11.31 8.35 -26.93
N ARG A 377 11.56 7.04 -26.90
CA ARG A 377 12.58 6.36 -27.72
C ARG A 377 12.33 6.54 -29.22
N SER A 378 11.09 6.39 -29.67
CA SER A 378 10.70 6.62 -31.07
C SER A 378 10.95 8.07 -31.51
N TYR A 379 10.61 9.07 -30.68
CA TYR A 379 10.93 10.47 -31.00
C TYR A 379 12.44 10.73 -31.05
N ILE A 380 13.21 10.15 -30.14
CA ILE A 380 14.67 10.28 -30.13
C ILE A 380 15.28 9.66 -31.39
N GLU A 381 14.81 8.49 -31.80
CA GLU A 381 15.27 7.81 -33.01
C GLU A 381 14.95 8.63 -34.27
N ARG A 382 13.72 9.15 -34.38
CA ARG A 382 13.34 10.07 -35.47
C ARG A 382 14.19 11.33 -35.49
N ILE A 383 14.47 11.94 -34.34
CA ILE A 383 15.35 13.12 -34.27
C ILE A 383 16.77 12.76 -34.71
N LYS A 384 17.28 11.60 -34.31
CA LYS A 384 18.59 11.10 -34.74
C LYS A 384 18.64 10.90 -36.26
N GLU A 385 17.60 10.32 -36.84
CA GLU A 385 17.48 10.16 -38.30
C GLU A 385 17.45 11.51 -39.02
N ILE A 386 16.64 12.46 -38.55
CA ILE A 386 16.59 13.82 -39.11
C ILE A 386 17.98 14.47 -39.04
N THR A 387 18.67 14.34 -37.91
CA THR A 387 20.03 14.89 -37.73
C THR A 387 21.03 14.24 -38.68
N LYS A 388 20.94 12.92 -38.89
CA LYS A 388 21.79 12.18 -39.83
C LYS A 388 21.54 12.63 -41.27
N ASN A 389 20.26 12.81 -41.65
CA ASN A 389 19.90 13.28 -42.98
C ASN A 389 20.35 14.73 -43.19
N SER A 390 20.21 15.61 -42.20
CA SER A 390 20.73 16.99 -42.29
C SER A 390 22.21 17.01 -42.62
N ARG A 391 23.04 16.20 -41.93
CA ARG A 391 24.48 16.13 -42.19
C ARG A 391 24.79 15.64 -43.61
N LYS A 392 24.02 14.69 -44.14
CA LYS A 392 24.17 14.23 -45.54
C LYS A 392 23.87 15.36 -46.52
N VAL A 393 22.79 16.11 -46.27
CA VAL A 393 22.43 17.26 -47.09
C VAL A 393 23.54 18.31 -47.05
N ASP A 394 24.14 18.59 -45.89
CA ASP A 394 25.27 19.53 -45.79
C ASP A 394 26.46 19.09 -46.66
N THR A 395 26.83 17.80 -46.61
CA THR A 395 27.92 17.27 -47.46
C THR A 395 27.59 17.32 -48.95
N ASP A 396 26.32 17.09 -49.32
CA ASP A 396 25.87 17.20 -50.71
C ASP A 396 25.87 18.65 -51.18
N ILE A 397 25.50 19.61 -50.33
CA ILE A 397 25.60 21.04 -50.63
C ILE A 397 27.05 21.42 -50.89
N GLU A 398 27.99 21.01 -50.03
CA GLU A 398 29.42 21.29 -50.23
C GLU A 398 29.93 20.74 -51.57
N ARG A 399 29.49 19.53 -51.93
CA ARG A 399 29.81 18.91 -53.22
C ARG A 399 29.24 19.72 -54.39
N ILE A 400 27.96 20.08 -54.36
CA ILE A 400 27.31 20.88 -55.41
C ILE A 400 27.99 22.25 -55.55
N LEU A 401 28.40 22.88 -54.44
CA LEU A 401 29.13 24.14 -54.46
C LEU A 401 30.49 24.00 -55.15
N LYS A 402 31.20 22.89 -54.93
CA LYS A 402 32.46 22.60 -55.62
C LYS A 402 32.26 22.40 -57.12
N GLU A 403 31.31 21.55 -57.50
CA GLU A 403 30.95 21.29 -58.91
C GLU A 403 30.52 22.60 -59.62
N THR A 404 29.75 23.45 -58.95
CA THR A 404 29.32 24.76 -59.50
C THR A 404 30.51 25.70 -59.72
N ARG A 405 31.50 25.72 -58.82
CA ARG A 405 32.72 26.52 -59.01
C ARG A 405 33.56 25.99 -60.18
N GLU A 406 33.68 24.68 -60.31
CA GLU A 406 34.39 24.05 -61.43
C GLU A 406 33.74 24.39 -62.77
N LEU A 407 32.41 24.28 -62.87
CA LEU A 407 31.65 24.70 -64.05
C LEU A 407 31.82 26.20 -64.36
N GLN A 408 31.86 27.06 -63.34
CA GLN A 408 32.11 28.49 -63.54
C GLN A 408 33.52 28.75 -64.12
N LEU A 409 34.54 28.02 -63.65
CA LEU A 409 35.90 28.11 -64.18
C LEU A 409 35.97 27.62 -65.63
N GLU A 410 35.30 26.51 -65.95
CA GLU A 410 35.24 25.99 -67.32
C GLU A 410 34.49 26.96 -68.25
N SER A 411 33.36 27.51 -67.80
CA SER A 411 32.61 28.55 -68.52
C SER A 411 33.49 29.77 -68.83
N ASN A 412 34.23 30.26 -67.83
CA ASN A 412 35.15 31.38 -68.02
C ASN A 412 36.27 31.01 -69.00
N SER A 413 36.83 29.80 -68.90
CA SER A 413 37.86 29.30 -69.82
C SER A 413 37.37 29.24 -71.27
N ILE A 414 36.16 28.71 -71.49
CA ILE A 414 35.53 28.67 -72.82
C ILE A 414 35.25 30.08 -73.33
N GLN A 415 34.75 30.99 -72.49
CA GLN A 415 34.49 32.37 -72.85
C GLN A 415 35.79 33.10 -73.25
N GLU A 416 36.88 32.92 -72.52
CA GLU A 416 38.19 33.48 -72.89
C GLU A 416 38.71 32.90 -74.21
N ARG A 417 38.58 31.58 -74.42
CA ARG A 417 38.93 30.94 -75.70
C ARG A 417 38.09 31.53 -76.84
N LEU A 418 36.80 31.73 -76.63
CA LEU A 418 35.88 32.30 -77.60
C LEU A 418 36.28 33.73 -77.97
N HIS A 419 36.57 34.58 -76.98
CA HIS A 419 37.06 35.96 -77.21
C HIS A 419 38.36 35.97 -78.02
N ARG A 420 39.31 35.08 -77.71
CA ARG A 420 40.56 34.95 -78.50
C ARG A 420 40.26 34.54 -79.94
N THR A 421 39.37 33.57 -80.17
CA THR A 421 39.01 33.15 -81.54
C THR A 421 38.28 34.24 -82.31
N TYR A 422 37.37 34.98 -81.69
CA TYR A 422 36.70 36.11 -82.33
C TYR A 422 37.69 37.19 -82.73
N ALA A 423 38.63 37.57 -81.85
CA ALA A 423 39.65 38.55 -82.17
C ALA A 423 40.52 38.13 -83.37
N VAL A 424 40.89 36.84 -83.46
CA VAL A 424 41.64 36.30 -84.61
C VAL A 424 40.81 36.37 -85.89
N VAL A 425 39.53 36.00 -85.83
CA VAL A 425 38.63 36.06 -86.99
C VAL A 425 38.40 37.51 -87.44
N ASP A 426 38.20 38.44 -86.52
CA ASP A 426 38.06 39.87 -86.82
C ASP A 426 39.32 40.43 -87.49
N ASP A 427 40.50 40.08 -86.99
CA ASP A 427 41.78 40.44 -87.62
C ASP A 427 41.92 39.84 -89.02
N MET A 428 41.48 38.59 -89.23
CA MET A 428 41.49 37.95 -90.55
C MET A 428 40.54 38.65 -91.53
N ILE A 429 39.32 38.97 -91.10
CA ILE A 429 38.34 39.71 -91.91
C ILE A 429 38.87 41.09 -92.26
N PHE A 430 39.45 41.81 -91.30
CA PHE A 430 40.02 43.13 -91.54
C PHE A 430 41.19 43.07 -92.54
N ARG A 431 42.05 42.05 -92.43
CA ARG A 431 43.14 41.82 -93.40
C ARG A 431 42.61 41.53 -94.79
N GLU A 432 41.55 40.72 -94.93
CA GLU A 432 40.98 40.36 -96.23
C GLU A 432 40.27 41.54 -96.88
N ALA A 433 39.46 42.28 -96.11
CA ALA A 433 38.80 43.51 -96.58
C ALA A 433 39.81 44.56 -97.07
N LYS A 434 41.00 44.61 -96.48
CA LYS A 434 42.10 45.49 -96.93
C LYS A 434 42.80 45.00 -98.20
N LYS A 435 42.69 43.72 -98.58
CA LYS A 435 43.23 43.21 -99.85
C LYS A 435 42.29 43.47 -101.04
N ASP A 436 40.98 43.56 -100.78
CA ASP A 436 39.95 43.83 -101.81
C ASP A 436 39.80 45.32 -102.15
N GLN A 437 40.61 46.19 -101.53
CA GLN A 437 40.72 47.63 -101.79
C GLN A 437 42.07 47.95 -102.42
#